data_AF-A0A3P7IC73-F1
#
_entry.id   AF-A0A3P7IC73-F1
#
_cell.length_a   1.000
_cell.length_b   1.000
_cell.length_c   1.000
_cell.angle_alpha   90.00
_cell.angle_beta   90.00
_cell.angle_gamma   90.00
#
_symmetry.space_group_name_H-M   'P 1'
#
loop_
_entity.id
_entity.type
_entity.pdbx_description
1 polymer ?
#
loop_
_entity_poly.entity_id
_entity_poly.type
_entity_poly.pdbx_seq_one_letter_code
_entity_poly.pdbx_strand_id
1 'polypeptide(L)'
;MFVSIPNLLMDSLPRNGISAGLVQFQPFGTMNAYGFPNRSLLLLLWFPLFKCADTFNGAQKCFFRCISGCLVTAENATDKSCWKKCKDLNPAKTLEAVSGIHVKEEDLKIILVFQPVRYAYMYIAQYKGASEADFISDRFQISLLPNIEINRPRSIFCESVTIRVAAVSSDGTSPFSKPFSISAPLPPISLKLEVSELVYVPNPLNNDPYTANGTVEITFTFNAGGWALGLQDLEVTPMLLLDQCEGMDAYQSVNVPSFTQGLMSGTVIGRVGSDTMYRECTFAYYAKKVTSRLCRTSTEIRPIHHQAPKKILISWSFLDTSILFIYSFYHSHRSFPCCLKNA
;
A
#
# COMPACT_ATOMS: atom_id res chain seq x y z
N MET A 1 -8.03 19.93 51.19
CA MET A 1 -8.21 21.25 50.54
C MET A 1 -9.09 21.00 49.33
N PHE A 2 -10.39 21.24 49.50
CA PHE A 2 -11.43 21.21 48.45
C PHE A 2 -11.36 22.50 47.63
N VAL A 3 -12.17 22.54 46.54
CA VAL A 3 -12.57 23.68 45.67
C VAL A 3 -12.02 23.51 44.25
N SER A 4 -12.76 23.71 43.15
CA SER A 4 -14.18 23.60 42.80
C SER A 4 -14.27 23.65 41.27
N ILE A 5 -15.38 23.15 40.74
CA ILE A 5 -15.88 23.34 39.38
C ILE A 5 -16.25 24.83 39.16
N PRO A 6 -16.35 25.30 37.90
CA PRO A 6 -17.63 25.86 37.49
C PRO A 6 -18.15 25.31 36.15
N ASN A 7 -19.42 24.91 36.17
CA ASN A 7 -20.33 24.89 35.03
C ASN A 7 -20.77 26.33 34.74
N LEU A 8 -21.19 26.64 33.51
CA LEU A 8 -22.48 27.30 33.21
C LEU A 8 -22.69 27.45 31.68
N LEU A 9 -23.91 27.06 31.26
CA LEU A 9 -24.78 27.56 30.16
C LEU A 9 -24.31 27.42 28.69
N MET A 10 -24.90 26.59 27.83
CA MET A 10 -26.27 26.60 27.22
C MET A 10 -26.70 27.98 26.70
N ASP A 11 -26.67 28.19 25.37
CA ASP A 11 -27.87 28.53 24.61
C ASP A 11 -27.73 28.49 23.07
N SER A 12 -28.81 28.02 22.45
CA SER A 12 -29.38 28.34 21.12
C SER A 12 -28.87 27.71 19.80
N LEU A 13 -29.83 26.99 19.18
CA LEU A 13 -29.92 26.51 17.78
C LEU A 13 -30.08 27.68 16.77
N PRO A 14 -29.98 27.41 15.46
CA PRO A 14 -31.21 27.22 14.70
C PRO A 14 -31.23 26.02 13.74
N ARG A 15 -32.46 25.53 13.51
CA ARG A 15 -32.89 24.55 12.52
C ARG A 15 -32.64 25.05 11.10
N ASN A 16 -32.31 24.13 10.19
CA ASN A 16 -32.92 24.05 8.85
C ASN A 16 -32.78 22.62 8.33
N GLY A 17 -33.91 22.01 7.98
CA GLY A 17 -33.99 20.68 7.39
C GLY A 17 -34.15 20.74 5.88
N ILE A 18 -33.69 19.70 5.17
CA ILE A 18 -34.19 19.32 3.85
C ILE A 18 -34.18 17.78 3.76
N SER A 19 -35.22 17.28 3.10
CA SER A 19 -35.79 15.93 3.00
C SER A 19 -34.92 14.79 2.49
N ALA A 20 -35.33 13.60 2.93
CA ALA A 20 -35.02 12.28 2.40
C ALA A 20 -35.42 12.10 0.91
N GLY A 21 -34.60 11.33 0.19
CA GLY A 21 -34.93 10.71 -1.09
C GLY A 21 -34.83 9.18 -0.97
N LEU A 22 -35.98 8.52 -0.88
CA LEU A 22 -36.14 7.06 -0.90
C LEU A 22 -36.29 6.63 -2.37
N VAL A 23 -35.35 5.85 -2.89
CA VAL A 23 -35.47 5.20 -4.21
C VAL A 23 -36.12 3.83 -4.02
N GLN A 24 -37.28 3.70 -4.65
CA GLN A 24 -38.15 2.54 -4.71
C GLN A 24 -37.68 1.61 -5.84
N PHE A 25 -37.57 0.30 -5.59
CA PHE A 25 -37.53 -0.71 -6.66
C PHE A 25 -38.56 -1.81 -6.38
N GLN A 26 -39.41 -2.06 -7.37
CA GLN A 26 -40.52 -3.02 -7.37
C GLN A 26 -40.03 -4.48 -7.56
N PRO A 27 -40.78 -5.49 -7.07
CA PRO A 27 -40.44 -6.89 -7.24
C PRO A 27 -41.02 -7.47 -8.54
N PHE A 28 -40.26 -8.32 -9.22
CA PHE A 28 -40.74 -9.16 -10.32
C PHE A 28 -41.15 -10.54 -9.82
N GLY A 29 -42.37 -10.95 -10.21
CA GLY A 29 -42.61 -12.25 -10.87
C GLY A 29 -42.72 -13.50 -9.99
N THR A 30 -43.95 -13.84 -9.62
CA THR A 30 -44.38 -15.16 -9.12
C THR A 30 -44.28 -16.23 -10.22
N MET A 31 -43.63 -17.36 -9.94
CA MET A 31 -43.83 -18.63 -10.64
C MET A 31 -44.25 -19.72 -9.64
N ASN A 32 -45.29 -20.45 -10.04
CA ASN A 32 -46.03 -21.42 -9.23
C ASN A 32 -45.36 -22.78 -9.10
N ALA A 33 -45.82 -23.49 -8.07
CA ALA A 33 -45.30 -24.71 -7.48
C ALA A 33 -45.50 -26.00 -8.31
N TYR A 34 -44.51 -26.88 -8.25
CA TYR A 34 -44.69 -28.34 -8.28
C TYR A 34 -44.19 -28.91 -6.96
N GLY A 35 -45.05 -29.68 -6.29
CA GLY A 35 -44.94 -30.03 -4.87
C GLY A 35 -44.03 -31.21 -4.54
N PHE A 36 -43.38 -31.10 -3.39
CA PHE A 36 -42.91 -32.20 -2.55
C PHE A 36 -43.09 -31.80 -1.07
N PRO A 37 -43.56 -32.71 -0.19
CA PRO A 37 -43.85 -32.39 1.20
C PRO A 37 -42.58 -32.49 2.08
N ASN A 38 -42.51 -31.58 3.06
CA ASN A 38 -41.59 -31.60 4.21
C ASN A 38 -40.08 -31.48 3.95
N ARG A 39 -39.54 -30.26 4.16
CA ARG A 39 -38.31 -30.01 4.97
C ARG A 39 -38.05 -28.50 5.16
N SER A 40 -38.44 -28.00 6.32
CA SER A 40 -38.26 -26.62 6.82
C SER A 40 -36.83 -26.27 7.24
N LEU A 41 -35.80 -26.45 6.40
CA LEU A 41 -34.42 -26.21 6.87
C LEU A 41 -33.43 -25.59 5.88
N LEU A 42 -33.89 -24.91 4.83
CA LEU A 42 -33.02 -24.38 3.77
C LEU A 42 -33.24 -22.91 3.38
N LEU A 43 -33.75 -22.08 4.30
CA LEU A 43 -33.97 -20.64 4.05
C LEU A 43 -33.16 -19.69 4.96
N LEU A 44 -32.10 -20.15 5.63
CA LEU A 44 -31.24 -19.30 6.48
C LEU A 44 -29.78 -19.20 6.01
N LEU A 45 -29.54 -19.26 4.70
CA LEU A 45 -28.20 -19.14 4.12
C LEU A 45 -28.00 -17.89 3.24
N TRP A 46 -28.71 -16.80 3.50
CA TRP A 46 -28.52 -15.54 2.77
C TRP A 46 -28.58 -14.31 3.69
N PHE A 47 -27.63 -14.21 4.61
CA PHE A 47 -27.26 -12.93 5.23
C PHE A 47 -25.73 -12.83 5.28
N PRO A 48 -25.09 -12.03 4.40
CA PRO A 48 -23.77 -11.50 4.70
C PRO A 48 -23.93 -10.41 5.78
N LEU A 49 -22.81 -10.00 6.38
CA LEU A 49 -22.60 -8.85 7.29
C LEU A 49 -22.32 -9.23 8.75
N PHE A 50 -21.04 -9.04 9.11
CA PHE A 50 -20.55 -8.53 10.40
C PHE A 50 -21.55 -8.60 11.57
N LYS A 51 -21.63 -9.77 12.22
CA LYS A 51 -22.31 -9.89 13.50
C LYS A 51 -21.39 -9.42 14.63
N CYS A 52 -21.68 -8.26 15.20
CA CYS A 52 -21.17 -7.85 16.51
C CYS A 52 -21.49 -8.95 17.54
N ALA A 53 -20.56 -9.17 18.48
CA ALA A 53 -20.59 -10.24 19.48
C ALA A 53 -21.92 -10.36 20.26
N ASP A 54 -22.71 -9.29 20.32
CA ASP A 54 -24.00 -9.27 21.02
C ASP A 54 -25.11 -10.10 20.36
N THR A 55 -24.99 -10.41 19.07
CA THR A 55 -26.03 -11.12 18.30
C THR A 55 -25.94 -12.65 18.32
N PHE A 56 -24.99 -13.22 19.06
CA PHE A 56 -24.90 -14.66 19.28
C PHE A 56 -25.84 -15.11 20.40
N ASN A 57 -26.54 -16.23 20.22
CA ASN A 57 -27.34 -16.81 21.31
C ASN A 57 -26.41 -17.32 22.44
N GLY A 58 -26.96 -17.56 23.63
CA GLY A 58 -26.16 -17.96 24.80
C GLY A 58 -25.28 -19.19 24.56
N ALA A 59 -25.79 -20.17 23.81
CA ALA A 59 -25.05 -21.38 23.44
C ALA A 59 -23.88 -21.09 22.50
N GLN A 60 -24.06 -20.21 21.50
CA GLN A 60 -22.99 -19.76 20.60
C GLN A 60 -21.92 -18.97 21.36
N LYS A 61 -22.32 -18.04 22.24
CA LYS A 61 -21.37 -17.31 23.11
C LYS A 61 -20.56 -18.27 23.98
N CYS A 62 -21.20 -19.31 24.53
CA CYS A 62 -20.54 -20.36 25.31
C CYS A 62 -19.59 -21.20 24.45
N PHE A 63 -20.02 -21.61 23.25
CA PHE A 63 -19.23 -22.33 22.26
C PHE A 63 -17.95 -21.57 21.89
N PHE A 64 -18.08 -20.29 21.52
CA PHE A 64 -16.94 -19.45 21.17
C PHE A 64 -15.99 -19.23 22.36
N ARG A 65 -16.51 -18.98 23.56
CA ARG A 65 -15.69 -18.85 24.78
C ARG A 65 -14.93 -20.12 25.12
N CYS A 66 -15.56 -21.29 24.94
CA CYS A 66 -14.92 -22.56 25.22
C CYS A 66 -13.83 -22.86 24.19
N ILE A 67 -14.11 -22.62 22.91
CA ILE A 67 -13.14 -22.78 21.82
C ILE A 67 -11.95 -21.84 21.97
N SER A 68 -12.19 -20.56 22.29
CA SER A 68 -11.10 -19.62 22.54
C SER A 68 -10.26 -20.05 23.75
N GLY A 69 -10.90 -20.51 24.83
CA GLY A 69 -10.19 -21.04 26.00
C GLY A 69 -9.33 -22.27 25.66
N CYS A 70 -9.87 -23.19 24.85
CA CYS A 70 -9.15 -24.40 24.45
C CYS A 70 -8.04 -24.14 23.44
N LEU A 71 -8.22 -23.24 22.46
CA LEU A 71 -7.16 -22.89 21.51
C LEU A 71 -5.99 -22.16 22.16
N VAL A 72 -6.24 -21.40 23.21
CA VAL A 72 -5.20 -20.66 23.95
C VAL A 72 -4.37 -21.58 24.83
N THR A 73 -4.99 -22.61 25.42
CA THR A 73 -4.31 -23.57 26.29
C THR A 73 -3.71 -24.76 25.53
N ALA A 74 -4.29 -25.13 24.40
CA ALA A 74 -3.81 -26.22 23.56
C ALA A 74 -2.78 -25.74 22.54
N GLU A 75 -1.55 -25.52 22.97
CA GLU A 75 -0.42 -25.60 22.02
C GLU A 75 -0.34 -26.98 21.35
N ASN A 76 -0.90 -28.01 22.02
CA ASN A 76 -1.08 -29.35 21.50
C ASN A 76 -2.56 -29.67 21.23
N ALA A 77 -2.92 -29.84 19.96
CA ALA A 77 -4.26 -30.23 19.48
C ALA A 77 -4.82 -31.56 20.02
N THR A 78 -4.04 -32.26 20.83
CA THR A 78 -4.34 -33.55 21.43
C THR A 78 -4.87 -33.43 22.86
N ASP A 79 -4.83 -32.25 23.48
CA ASP A 79 -5.37 -32.08 24.82
C ASP A 79 -6.91 -32.02 24.84
N LYS A 80 -7.50 -33.21 24.76
CA LYS A 80 -8.94 -33.45 24.85
C LYS A 80 -9.53 -33.05 26.22
N SER A 81 -8.70 -32.71 27.21
CA SER A 81 -9.17 -32.34 28.55
C SER A 81 -9.93 -31.02 28.56
N CYS A 82 -9.56 -30.06 27.70
CA CYS A 82 -10.27 -28.80 27.60
C CYS A 82 -11.66 -28.99 26.98
N TRP A 83 -11.76 -29.79 25.89
CA TRP A 83 -13.02 -30.06 25.22
C TRP A 83 -14.05 -30.76 26.12
N LYS A 84 -13.60 -31.62 27.04
CA LYS A 84 -14.46 -32.27 28.04
C LYS A 84 -15.12 -31.30 29.02
N LYS A 85 -14.55 -30.10 29.22
CA LYS A 85 -15.12 -29.05 30.07
C LYS A 85 -16.21 -28.25 29.33
N CYS A 86 -16.25 -28.34 28.01
CA CYS A 86 -17.29 -27.71 27.20
C CYS A 86 -18.53 -28.61 27.17
N LYS A 87 -19.53 -28.28 28.00
CA LYS A 87 -20.82 -28.97 28.02
C LYS A 87 -21.54 -28.76 26.67
N ASP A 88 -22.24 -29.79 26.18
CA ASP A 88 -23.08 -29.74 24.96
C ASP A 88 -22.33 -29.71 23.62
N LEU A 89 -21.03 -30.04 23.59
CA LEU A 89 -20.28 -30.24 22.34
C LEU A 89 -20.28 -31.71 21.89
N ASN A 90 -20.25 -31.90 20.58
CA ASN A 90 -20.04 -33.22 19.98
C ASN A 90 -18.67 -33.80 20.40
N PRO A 91 -18.49 -35.13 20.34
CA PRO A 91 -17.24 -35.79 20.74
C PRO A 91 -16.03 -35.17 20.05
N ALA A 92 -14.98 -34.89 20.82
CA ALA A 92 -13.77 -34.24 20.34
C ALA A 92 -13.16 -34.98 19.14
N LYS A 93 -13.15 -34.34 17.97
CA LYS A 93 -12.51 -34.79 16.73
C LYS A 93 -11.38 -33.84 16.36
N THR A 94 -10.20 -34.39 16.14
CA THR A 94 -9.05 -33.60 15.65
C THR A 94 -9.20 -33.39 14.15
N LEU A 95 -9.15 -32.13 13.71
CA LEU A 95 -9.08 -31.78 12.30
C LEU A 95 -7.63 -31.75 11.82
N GLU A 96 -7.45 -31.85 10.50
CA GLU A 96 -6.15 -31.62 9.87
C GLU A 96 -5.69 -30.17 10.05
N ALA A 97 -4.39 -29.96 10.23
CA ALA A 97 -3.81 -28.63 10.32
C ALA A 97 -3.96 -27.86 9.00
N VAL A 98 -4.18 -26.55 9.08
CA VAL A 98 -4.27 -25.67 7.90
C VAL A 98 -2.95 -25.69 7.14
N SER A 99 -3.02 -25.85 5.82
CA SER A 99 -1.86 -25.96 4.92
C SER A 99 -2.05 -25.09 3.67
N GLY A 100 -0.97 -24.94 2.88
CA GLY A 100 -0.99 -24.15 1.64
C GLY A 100 -1.27 -22.66 1.88
N ILE A 101 -0.72 -22.09 2.95
CA ILE A 101 -0.93 -20.68 3.30
C ILE A 101 -0.13 -19.79 2.33
N HIS A 102 -0.85 -18.92 1.63
CA HIS A 102 -0.33 -17.86 0.79
C HIS A 102 -0.72 -16.50 1.38
N VAL A 103 0.20 -15.54 1.28
CA VAL A 103 0.01 -14.18 1.80
C VAL A 103 -0.09 -13.22 0.63
N LYS A 104 -1.07 -12.34 0.68
CA LYS A 104 -1.15 -11.14 -0.15
C LYS A 104 -1.17 -9.93 0.78
N GLU A 105 -0.39 -8.90 0.44
CA GLU A 105 -0.42 -7.62 1.15
C GLU A 105 -1.09 -6.60 0.23
N GLU A 106 -2.18 -5.99 0.71
CA GLU A 106 -2.95 -4.97 0.00
C GLU A 106 -3.21 -3.80 0.96
N ASP A 107 -2.68 -2.62 0.63
CA ASP A 107 -2.74 -1.43 1.48
C ASP A 107 -2.25 -1.70 2.92
N LEU A 108 -3.15 -1.55 3.91
CA LEU A 108 -2.91 -1.81 5.33
C LEU A 108 -3.42 -3.19 5.77
N LYS A 109 -3.59 -4.14 4.84
CA LYS A 109 -4.14 -5.45 5.11
C LYS A 109 -3.18 -6.57 4.74
N ILE A 110 -3.15 -7.57 5.62
CA ILE A 110 -2.60 -8.88 5.32
C ILE A 110 -3.78 -9.79 4.97
N ILE A 111 -3.78 -10.35 3.78
CA ILE A 111 -4.79 -11.30 3.32
C ILE A 111 -4.13 -12.67 3.25
N LEU A 112 -4.56 -13.56 4.14
CA LEU A 112 -4.16 -14.95 4.16
C LEU A 112 -5.13 -15.74 3.29
N VAL A 113 -4.63 -16.58 2.40
CA VAL A 113 -5.43 -17.50 1.59
C VAL A 113 -4.83 -18.90 1.75
N PHE A 114 -5.65 -19.91 2.03
CA PHE A 114 -5.17 -21.25 2.33
C PHE A 114 -6.14 -22.33 1.83
N GLN A 115 -5.74 -23.59 1.93
CA GLN A 115 -6.59 -24.70 1.52
C GLN A 115 -7.71 -24.94 2.54
N PRO A 116 -8.96 -25.20 2.08
CA PRO A 116 -10.07 -25.48 2.98
C PRO A 116 -9.86 -26.82 3.70
N VAL A 117 -9.94 -26.79 5.02
CA VAL A 117 -9.93 -28.01 5.86
C VAL A 117 -11.31 -28.66 5.87
N ARG A 118 -11.37 -29.97 5.59
CA ARG A 118 -12.62 -30.72 5.53
C ARG A 118 -13.36 -30.67 6.88
N TYR A 119 -14.67 -30.41 6.84
CA TYR A 119 -15.55 -30.28 8.02
C TYR A 119 -15.31 -29.04 8.90
N ALA A 120 -14.40 -28.14 8.51
CA ALA A 120 -14.26 -26.85 9.19
C ALA A 120 -15.42 -25.92 8.83
N TYR A 121 -15.94 -25.22 9.83
CA TYR A 121 -16.96 -24.16 9.66
C TYR A 121 -16.36 -22.76 9.75
N MET A 122 -15.19 -22.63 10.39
CA MET A 122 -14.48 -21.37 10.52
C MET A 122 -12.99 -21.59 10.76
N TYR A 123 -12.24 -20.51 10.65
CA TYR A 123 -10.80 -20.45 10.83
C TYR A 123 -10.45 -19.31 11.77
N ILE A 124 -9.40 -19.53 12.57
CA ILE A 124 -8.91 -18.56 13.55
C ILE A 124 -7.43 -18.34 13.27
N ALA A 125 -7.05 -17.10 12.99
CA ALA A 125 -5.66 -16.68 12.91
C ALA A 125 -5.25 -15.98 14.19
N GLN A 126 -4.16 -16.41 14.81
CA GLN A 126 -3.46 -15.64 15.83
C GLN A 126 -2.24 -14.98 15.21
N TYR A 127 -1.93 -13.78 15.67
CA TYR A 127 -0.79 -13.02 15.18
C TYR A 127 -0.08 -12.32 16.33
N LYS A 128 1.23 -12.17 16.19
CA LYS A 128 2.08 -11.47 17.14
C LYS A 128 3.11 -10.62 16.42
N GLY A 129 3.49 -9.50 17.03
CA GLY A 129 4.58 -8.66 16.55
C GLY A 129 5.95 -9.31 16.81
N ALA A 130 6.98 -8.81 16.13
CA ALA A 130 8.35 -9.33 16.30
C ALA A 130 8.91 -9.16 17.71
N SER A 131 8.48 -8.12 18.42
CA SER A 131 8.87 -7.85 19.82
C SER A 131 8.17 -8.76 20.82
N GLU A 132 7.15 -9.52 20.40
CA GLU A 132 6.33 -10.33 21.30
C GLU A 132 6.89 -11.76 21.36
N ALA A 133 7.18 -12.23 22.58
CA ALA A 133 7.67 -13.58 22.82
C ALA A 133 6.60 -14.63 22.45
N ASP A 134 5.36 -14.38 22.86
CA ASP A 134 4.26 -15.35 22.77
C ASP A 134 3.07 -14.81 21.97
N PHE A 135 2.24 -15.73 21.46
CA PHE A 135 0.96 -15.37 20.85
C PHE A 135 -0.05 -15.02 21.95
N ILE A 136 -0.55 -13.78 21.94
CA ILE A 136 -1.52 -13.32 22.92
C ILE A 136 -2.92 -13.82 22.55
N SER A 137 -3.65 -14.33 23.53
CA SER A 137 -4.94 -15.01 23.37
C SER A 137 -6.07 -14.13 22.83
N ASP A 138 -5.99 -12.81 23.06
CA ASP A 138 -6.97 -11.81 22.65
C ASP A 138 -6.68 -11.21 21.26
N ARG A 139 -5.52 -11.52 20.67
CA ARG A 139 -5.13 -11.07 19.32
C ARG A 139 -5.37 -12.14 18.29
N PHE A 140 -6.61 -12.20 17.82
CA PHE A 140 -7.00 -13.13 16.77
C PHE A 140 -7.97 -12.50 15.77
N GLN A 141 -8.07 -13.14 14.61
CA GLN A 141 -9.12 -12.89 13.62
C GLN A 141 -9.83 -14.18 13.25
N ILE A 142 -11.12 -14.06 12.95
CA ILE A 142 -11.98 -15.18 12.58
C ILE A 142 -12.48 -14.98 11.16
N SER A 143 -12.53 -16.07 10.38
CA SER A 143 -13.22 -16.10 9.10
C SER A 143 -14.01 -17.38 8.91
N LEU A 144 -15.12 -17.29 8.18
CA LEU A 144 -15.92 -18.45 7.76
C LEU A 144 -15.43 -19.05 6.43
N LEU A 145 -14.55 -18.33 5.73
CA LEU A 145 -13.99 -18.72 4.44
C LEU A 145 -12.51 -19.08 4.63
N PRO A 146 -11.90 -19.85 3.70
CA PRO A 146 -10.47 -20.17 3.75
C PRO A 146 -9.58 -18.98 3.34
N ASN A 147 -9.95 -17.80 3.81
CA ASN A 147 -9.19 -16.57 3.74
C ASN A 147 -9.39 -15.78 5.04
N ILE A 148 -8.36 -15.07 5.51
CA ILE A 148 -8.44 -14.22 6.70
C ILE A 148 -7.79 -12.88 6.38
N GLU A 149 -8.53 -11.80 6.63
CA GLU A 149 -8.02 -10.43 6.54
C GLU A 149 -7.58 -9.94 7.93
N ILE A 150 -6.34 -9.50 8.04
CA ILE A 150 -5.80 -8.87 9.25
C ILE A 150 -5.46 -7.43 8.91
N ASN A 151 -6.17 -6.50 9.53
CA ASN A 151 -5.87 -5.08 9.43
C ASN A 151 -4.60 -4.78 10.24
N ARG A 152 -3.62 -4.14 9.59
CA ARG A 152 -2.38 -3.68 10.20
C ARG A 152 -2.47 -2.16 10.41
N PRO A 153 -2.70 -1.68 11.64
CA PRO A 153 -2.69 -0.24 11.92
C PRO A 153 -1.39 0.40 11.47
N ARG A 154 -1.44 1.68 11.08
CA ARG A 154 -0.26 2.43 10.62
C ARG A 154 0.90 2.39 11.63
N SER A 155 0.61 2.35 12.93
CA SER A 155 1.61 2.32 14.00
C SER A 155 2.49 1.07 13.99
N ILE A 156 1.96 -0.07 13.54
CA ILE A 156 2.68 -1.35 13.47
C ILE A 156 2.88 -1.83 12.03
N PHE A 157 2.65 -0.95 11.04
CA PHE A 157 2.68 -1.31 9.62
C PHE A 157 4.04 -1.88 9.20
N CYS A 158 5.11 -1.28 9.72
CA CYS A 158 6.49 -1.60 9.39
C CYS A 158 7.08 -2.74 10.24
N GLU A 159 6.31 -3.30 11.17
CA GLU A 159 6.76 -4.41 12.01
C GLU A 159 6.56 -5.73 11.27
N SER A 160 7.49 -6.67 11.46
CA SER A 160 7.24 -8.04 11.04
C SER A 160 6.22 -8.70 11.96
N VAL A 161 5.38 -9.54 11.38
CA VAL A 161 4.27 -10.19 12.07
C VAL A 161 4.41 -11.68 11.87
N THR A 162 4.32 -12.46 12.96
CA THR A 162 4.24 -13.92 12.89
C THR A 162 2.79 -14.35 13.06
N ILE A 163 2.33 -15.25 12.20
CA ILE A 163 0.94 -15.69 12.14
C ILE A 163 0.86 -17.21 12.19
N ARG A 164 -0.19 -17.73 12.82
CA ARG A 164 -0.59 -19.14 12.77
C ARG A 164 -2.10 -19.26 12.65
N VAL A 165 -2.58 -20.29 11.94
CA VAL A 165 -4.01 -20.47 11.63
C VAL A 165 -4.48 -21.84 12.11
N ALA A 166 -5.64 -21.90 12.75
CA ALA A 166 -6.32 -23.14 13.10
C ALA A 166 -7.71 -23.19 12.46
N ALA A 167 -8.16 -24.40 12.11
CA ALA A 167 -9.51 -24.67 11.66
C ALA A 167 -10.38 -25.13 12.83
N VAL A 168 -11.67 -24.81 12.76
CA VAL A 168 -12.63 -25.12 13.82
C VAL A 168 -13.89 -25.73 13.21
N SER A 169 -14.38 -26.80 13.84
CA SER A 169 -15.67 -27.42 13.56
C SER A 169 -16.56 -27.42 14.80
N SER A 170 -17.76 -28.00 14.68
CA SER A 170 -18.69 -28.19 15.80
C SER A 170 -18.19 -29.18 16.85
N ASP A 171 -17.25 -30.05 16.45
CA ASP A 171 -16.79 -31.22 17.20
C ASP A 171 -15.29 -31.17 17.51
N GLY A 172 -14.57 -30.11 17.13
CA GLY A 172 -13.19 -29.92 17.56
C GLY A 172 -12.46 -28.79 16.85
N THR A 173 -11.15 -28.73 17.09
CA THR A 173 -10.22 -27.80 16.46
C THR A 173 -9.07 -28.57 15.82
N SER A 174 -8.47 -28.01 14.78
CA SER A 174 -7.19 -28.47 14.27
C SER A 174 -6.06 -28.01 15.19
N PRO A 175 -4.84 -28.57 15.06
CA PRO A 175 -3.64 -27.86 15.48
C PRO A 175 -3.52 -26.54 14.74
N PHE A 176 -2.85 -25.57 15.35
CA PHE A 176 -2.35 -24.43 14.60
C PHE A 176 -1.39 -24.91 13.50
N SER A 177 -1.44 -24.23 12.36
CA SER A 177 -0.41 -24.34 11.33
C SER A 177 0.96 -24.04 11.93
N LYS A 178 2.03 -24.48 11.26
CA LYS A 178 3.37 -23.99 11.57
C LYS A 178 3.34 -22.44 11.51
N PRO A 179 3.90 -21.74 12.50
CA PRO A 179 4.00 -20.29 12.45
C PRO A 179 4.77 -19.86 11.21
N PHE A 180 4.29 -18.81 10.54
CA PHE A 180 5.00 -18.20 9.42
C PHE A 180 5.13 -16.70 9.67
N SER A 181 6.28 -16.15 9.29
CA SER A 181 6.60 -14.74 9.52
C SER A 181 6.48 -13.95 8.23
N ILE A 182 5.81 -12.81 8.32
CA ILE A 182 5.70 -11.81 7.27
C ILE A 182 6.66 -10.69 7.65
N SER A 183 7.63 -10.43 6.79
CA SER A 183 8.59 -9.34 6.97
C SER A 183 7.90 -7.97 6.86
N ALA A 184 8.63 -6.92 7.22
CA ALA A 184 8.18 -5.56 6.93
C ALA A 184 7.91 -5.39 5.43
N PRO A 185 6.86 -4.64 5.05
CA PRO A 185 6.47 -4.48 3.66
C PRO A 185 7.53 -3.71 2.88
N LEU A 186 7.71 -4.09 1.61
CA LEU A 186 8.66 -3.44 0.70
C LEU A 186 7.93 -2.44 -0.19
N PRO A 187 8.48 -1.22 -0.40
CA PRO A 187 7.85 -0.24 -1.28
C PRO A 187 7.77 -0.78 -2.72
N PRO A 188 6.67 -0.48 -3.46
CA PRO A 188 6.49 -0.95 -4.81
C PRO A 188 7.54 -0.33 -5.75
N ILE A 189 8.06 -1.13 -6.67
CA ILE A 189 9.15 -0.70 -7.56
C ILE A 189 8.71 -0.22 -8.94
N SER A 190 7.43 -0.38 -9.29
CA SER A 190 6.86 0.04 -10.58
C SER A 190 6.54 1.53 -10.64
N LEU A 191 7.30 2.38 -9.93
CA LEU A 191 7.12 3.82 -9.95
C LEU A 191 7.59 4.37 -11.30
N LYS A 192 6.61 4.58 -12.19
CA LYS A 192 6.85 5.25 -13.48
C LYS A 192 7.25 6.69 -13.20
N LEU A 193 8.51 7.00 -13.46
CA LEU A 193 8.98 8.39 -13.47
C LEU A 193 8.42 9.08 -14.72
N GLU A 194 7.90 10.28 -14.53
CA GLU A 194 7.55 11.21 -15.60
C GLU A 194 8.42 12.46 -15.47
N VAL A 195 8.91 13.00 -16.58
CA VAL A 195 9.58 14.29 -16.56
C VAL A 195 8.48 15.35 -16.63
N SER A 196 8.42 16.17 -15.59
CA SER A 196 7.42 17.24 -15.46
C SER A 196 7.96 18.60 -15.88
N GLU A 197 9.25 18.82 -15.69
CA GLU A 197 9.89 20.10 -15.92
C GLU A 197 11.39 19.90 -16.23
N LEU A 198 11.90 20.76 -17.09
CA LEU A 198 13.31 20.86 -17.44
C LEU A 198 13.69 22.34 -17.46
N VAL A 199 14.63 22.75 -16.62
CA VAL A 199 14.98 24.16 -16.38
C VAL A 199 16.48 24.35 -16.47
N TYR A 200 16.90 25.39 -17.21
CA TYR A 200 18.28 25.85 -17.19
C TYR A 200 18.50 26.82 -16.03
N VAL A 201 19.54 26.55 -15.24
CA VAL A 201 19.98 27.39 -14.13
C VAL A 201 21.39 27.89 -14.46
N PRO A 202 21.65 29.21 -14.44
CA PRO A 202 22.95 29.80 -14.80
C PRO A 202 24.03 29.56 -13.73
N ASN A 203 23.81 28.64 -12.80
CA ASN A 203 24.77 28.27 -11.78
C ASN A 203 25.67 27.15 -12.31
N PRO A 204 27.00 27.28 -12.20
CA PRO A 204 27.92 26.25 -12.68
C PRO A 204 27.77 24.97 -11.88
N LEU A 205 27.87 23.83 -12.58
CA LEU A 205 27.91 22.51 -11.94
C LEU A 205 29.37 22.07 -11.83
N ASN A 206 29.84 21.87 -10.60
CA ASN A 206 31.22 21.49 -10.33
C ASN A 206 31.26 20.18 -9.53
N ASN A 207 31.59 19.09 -10.21
CA ASN A 207 31.75 17.74 -9.67
C ASN A 207 33.10 17.21 -10.15
N ASP A 208 34.19 17.57 -9.45
CA ASP A 208 35.57 17.19 -9.81
C ASP A 208 35.67 15.72 -10.29
N PRO A 209 36.10 15.44 -11.54
CA PRO A 209 36.82 16.32 -12.50
C PRO A 209 35.94 17.05 -13.53
N TYR A 210 34.62 17.02 -13.41
CA TYR A 210 33.68 17.61 -14.35
C TYR A 210 33.24 19.02 -13.94
N THR A 211 33.26 19.96 -14.90
CA THR A 211 32.74 21.32 -14.73
C THR A 211 31.88 21.73 -15.92
N ALA A 212 30.77 22.41 -15.63
CA ALA A 212 29.91 23.04 -16.63
C ALA A 212 29.53 24.46 -16.20
N ASN A 213 29.40 25.38 -17.17
CA ASN A 213 29.09 26.79 -16.93
C ASN A 213 27.65 27.05 -16.46
N GLY A 214 26.78 26.05 -16.55
CA GLY A 214 25.42 26.08 -16.07
C GLY A 214 24.96 24.68 -15.69
N THR A 215 23.76 24.62 -15.12
CA THR A 215 23.11 23.38 -14.68
C THR A 215 21.77 23.25 -15.37
N VAL A 216 21.41 22.05 -15.79
CA VAL A 216 20.04 21.70 -16.18
C VAL A 216 19.43 20.90 -15.03
N GLU A 217 18.34 21.43 -14.48
CA GLU A 217 17.51 20.74 -13.49
C GLU A 217 16.37 20.00 -14.20
N ILE A 218 16.20 18.74 -13.84
CA ILE A 218 15.17 17.84 -14.40
C ILE A 218 14.28 17.40 -13.26
N THR A 219 13.01 17.80 -13.28
CA THR A 219 12.05 17.43 -12.24
C THR A 219 11.31 16.17 -12.67
N PHE A 220 11.58 15.06 -11.97
CA PHE A 220 10.86 13.81 -12.10
C PHE A 220 9.69 13.76 -11.12
N THR A 221 8.49 13.45 -11.61
CA THR A 221 7.32 13.15 -10.78
C THR A 221 7.06 11.65 -10.72
N PHE A 222 6.57 11.16 -9.58
CA PHE A 222 6.19 9.77 -9.35
C PHE A 222 4.93 9.65 -8.48
N ASN A 223 4.21 8.53 -8.61
CA ASN A 223 3.05 8.22 -7.78
C ASN A 223 3.43 7.26 -6.64
N ALA A 224 2.56 7.11 -5.63
CA ALA A 224 2.81 6.14 -4.55
C ALA A 224 2.49 4.70 -4.97
N GLY A 225 1.84 4.50 -6.13
CA GLY A 225 1.23 3.22 -6.48
C GLY A 225 0.27 2.77 -5.39
N GLY A 226 0.43 1.53 -4.92
CA GLY A 226 -0.30 0.97 -3.78
C GLY A 226 0.40 1.12 -2.41
N TRP A 227 1.33 2.08 -2.25
CA TRP A 227 2.02 2.25 -0.98
C TRP A 227 1.13 2.90 0.09
N ALA A 228 0.81 2.13 1.13
CA ALA A 228 -0.20 2.50 2.13
C ALA A 228 0.15 3.70 3.02
N LEU A 229 1.45 4.03 3.16
CA LEU A 229 1.92 5.18 3.93
C LEU A 229 1.96 6.48 3.10
N GLY A 230 1.69 6.40 1.79
CA GLY A 230 1.63 7.54 0.89
C GLY A 230 2.99 8.07 0.42
N LEU A 231 2.96 9.10 -0.43
CA LEU A 231 4.15 9.66 -1.10
C LEU A 231 5.20 10.24 -0.15
N GLN A 232 4.78 10.78 0.99
CA GLN A 232 5.67 11.46 1.95
C GLN A 232 6.67 10.51 2.61
N ASP A 233 6.31 9.23 2.67
CA ASP A 233 7.14 8.16 3.22
C ASP A 233 8.18 7.64 2.21
N LEU A 234 7.99 7.92 0.91
CA LEU A 234 8.83 7.37 -0.14
C LEU A 234 9.97 8.31 -0.52
N GLU A 235 11.16 7.74 -0.58
CA GLU A 235 12.34 8.36 -1.15
C GLU A 235 12.76 7.58 -2.39
N VAL A 236 12.74 8.24 -3.56
CA VAL A 236 13.06 7.60 -4.84
C VAL A 236 14.44 8.05 -5.31
N THR A 237 15.28 7.08 -5.62
CA THR A 237 16.57 7.29 -6.30
C THR A 237 16.39 6.93 -7.77
N PRO A 238 16.34 7.91 -8.69
CA PRO A 238 16.33 7.65 -10.11
C PRO A 238 17.71 7.17 -10.60
N MET A 239 17.72 6.56 -11.79
CA MET A 239 18.91 6.37 -12.60
C MET A 239 18.73 7.19 -13.88
N LEU A 240 19.80 7.86 -14.30
CA LEU A 240 19.88 8.54 -15.58
C LEU A 240 21.16 8.03 -16.29
N LEU A 241 20.97 7.24 -17.34
CA LEU A 241 22.03 6.63 -18.14
C LEU A 241 22.17 7.41 -19.44
N LEU A 242 23.37 7.89 -19.73
CA LEU A 242 23.61 8.52 -21.02
C LEU A 242 23.51 7.47 -22.14
N ASP A 243 22.69 7.78 -23.15
CA ASP A 243 22.44 6.90 -24.31
C ASP A 243 23.21 7.40 -25.53
N GLN A 244 23.05 8.70 -25.85
CA GLN A 244 23.71 9.33 -27.00
C GLN A 244 23.93 10.83 -26.74
N CYS A 245 25.00 11.40 -27.29
CA CYS A 245 25.20 12.85 -27.39
C CYS A 245 25.82 13.16 -28.76
N GLU A 246 25.55 14.36 -29.27
CA GLU A 246 26.24 14.87 -30.44
C GLU A 246 27.71 15.22 -30.11
N GLY A 247 28.63 14.82 -30.98
CA GLY A 247 30.04 15.23 -30.90
C GLY A 247 30.84 14.72 -29.69
N MET A 248 30.38 13.66 -29.00
CA MET A 248 31.20 13.05 -27.94
C MET A 248 32.29 12.14 -28.50
N ASP A 249 33.55 12.53 -28.28
CA ASP A 249 34.68 11.62 -28.30
C ASP A 249 34.72 10.78 -27.01
N ALA A 250 35.20 9.54 -27.09
CA ALA A 250 35.20 8.54 -26.01
C ALA A 250 35.96 8.90 -24.71
N TYR A 251 36.54 10.11 -24.62
CA TYR A 251 37.44 10.54 -23.54
C TYR A 251 36.88 11.67 -22.65
N GLN A 252 35.67 12.16 -22.90
CA GLN A 252 35.09 13.21 -22.07
C GLN A 252 34.34 12.62 -20.88
N SER A 253 34.67 13.10 -19.68
CA SER A 253 34.01 12.72 -18.44
C SER A 253 32.53 13.10 -18.52
N VAL A 254 31.66 12.10 -18.63
CA VAL A 254 30.22 12.30 -18.49
C VAL A 254 29.94 12.49 -17.01
N ASN A 255 29.36 13.64 -16.64
CA ASN A 255 28.98 13.89 -15.26
C ASN A 255 28.04 12.80 -14.75
N VAL A 256 28.29 12.34 -13.53
CA VAL A 256 27.34 11.50 -12.81
C VAL A 256 26.21 12.42 -12.33
N PRO A 257 24.97 12.23 -12.81
CA PRO A 257 23.86 13.08 -12.41
C PRO A 257 23.65 13.03 -10.89
N SER A 258 23.43 14.19 -10.28
CA SER A 258 23.11 14.27 -8.85
C SER A 258 21.60 14.37 -8.67
N PHE A 259 21.09 13.78 -7.59
CA PHE A 259 19.65 13.72 -7.33
C PHE A 259 19.32 14.17 -5.91
N THR A 260 18.32 15.01 -5.79
CA THR A 260 17.78 15.47 -4.50
C THR A 260 16.27 15.36 -4.51
N GLN A 261 15.67 14.96 -3.38
CA GLN A 261 14.20 14.99 -3.25
C GLN A 261 13.69 16.42 -3.41
N GLY A 262 12.64 16.60 -4.20
CA GLY A 262 12.01 17.91 -4.36
C GLY A 262 11.21 18.32 -3.13
N LEU A 263 10.86 19.60 -3.05
CA LEU A 263 10.06 20.15 -1.95
C LEU A 263 8.63 19.57 -1.93
N MET A 264 8.10 19.25 -3.11
CA MET A 264 6.78 18.63 -3.26
C MET A 264 6.90 17.10 -3.13
N SER A 265 6.02 16.49 -2.35
CA SER A 265 5.96 15.02 -2.27
C SER A 265 5.71 14.40 -3.64
N GLY A 266 6.40 13.31 -3.95
CA GLY A 266 6.31 12.69 -5.28
C GLY A 266 7.20 13.35 -6.33
N THR A 267 8.20 14.16 -5.94
CA THR A 267 9.15 14.78 -6.88
C THR A 267 10.61 14.48 -6.53
N VAL A 268 11.45 14.30 -7.55
CA VAL A 268 12.91 14.21 -7.45
C VAL A 268 13.52 15.13 -8.49
N ILE A 269 14.51 15.92 -8.09
CA ILE A 269 15.23 16.82 -8.97
C ILE A 269 16.57 16.17 -9.32
N GLY A 270 16.80 15.93 -10.60
CA GLY A 270 18.10 15.54 -11.15
C GLY A 270 18.85 16.75 -11.70
N ARG A 271 20.17 16.78 -11.54
CA ARG A 271 21.03 17.84 -12.07
C ARG A 271 22.09 17.27 -12.98
N VAL A 272 22.19 17.85 -14.18
CA VAL A 272 23.24 17.59 -15.17
C VAL A 272 23.85 18.91 -15.63
N GLY A 273 25.04 18.89 -16.21
CA GLY A 273 25.66 20.14 -16.67
C GLY A 273 25.08 20.61 -17.99
N SER A 274 25.15 21.92 -18.23
CA SER A 274 24.55 22.56 -19.39
C SER A 274 25.13 22.17 -20.75
N ASP A 275 26.36 21.67 -20.78
CA ASP A 275 26.97 21.06 -21.98
C ASP A 275 26.13 19.91 -22.56
N THR A 276 25.39 19.19 -21.71
CA THR A 276 24.46 18.14 -22.17
C THR A 276 23.32 18.68 -23.04
N MET A 277 22.89 19.92 -22.78
CA MET A 277 21.88 20.63 -23.57
C MET A 277 22.44 21.12 -24.90
N TYR A 278 23.67 21.65 -24.91
CA TYR A 278 24.32 22.14 -26.14
C TYR A 278 24.71 21.02 -27.11
N ARG A 279 24.80 19.79 -26.62
CA ARG A 279 25.16 18.59 -27.38
C ARG A 279 23.99 17.66 -27.64
N GLU A 280 22.78 18.11 -27.36
CA GLU A 280 21.54 17.36 -27.60
C GLU A 280 21.58 15.94 -27.01
N CYS A 281 22.03 15.82 -25.77
CA CYS A 281 22.20 14.53 -25.13
C CYS A 281 20.86 13.86 -24.84
N THR A 282 20.77 12.58 -25.20
CA THR A 282 19.68 11.69 -24.86
C THR A 282 20.06 10.81 -23.69
N PHE A 283 19.17 10.73 -22.69
CA PHE A 283 19.35 9.89 -21.52
C PHE A 283 18.20 8.90 -21.37
N ALA A 284 18.54 7.66 -21.02
CA ALA A 284 17.59 6.67 -20.55
C ALA A 284 17.38 6.83 -19.03
N TYR A 285 16.13 6.85 -18.56
CA TYR A 285 15.81 7.05 -17.15
C TYR A 285 14.75 6.08 -16.61
N TYR A 286 14.89 5.75 -15.33
CA TYR A 286 13.97 4.90 -14.56
C TYR A 286 14.18 5.07 -13.04
N ALA A 287 13.24 4.59 -12.22
CA ALA A 287 13.41 4.53 -10.77
C ALA A 287 14.35 3.36 -10.40
N LYS A 288 15.56 3.65 -9.92
CA LYS A 288 16.53 2.62 -9.56
C LYS A 288 16.19 1.96 -8.22
N LYS A 289 15.90 2.79 -7.23
CA LYS A 289 15.68 2.37 -5.85
C LYS A 289 14.56 3.19 -5.24
N VAL A 290 13.72 2.53 -4.45
CA VAL A 290 12.67 3.18 -3.65
C VAL A 290 12.90 2.77 -2.21
N THR A 291 12.93 3.75 -1.30
CA THR A 291 13.15 3.54 0.13
C THR A 291 11.96 4.11 0.90
N SER A 292 11.46 3.35 1.88
CA SER A 292 10.50 3.85 2.86
C SER A 292 11.26 4.47 4.03
N ARG A 293 10.89 5.70 4.40
CA ARG A 293 11.48 6.44 5.53
C ARG A 293 11.06 5.83 6.87
N LEU A 294 9.79 5.48 7.01
CA LEU A 294 9.22 4.90 8.22
C LEU A 294 9.61 3.44 8.38
N CYS A 295 9.48 2.62 7.33
CA CYS A 295 9.77 1.19 7.42
C CYS A 295 11.26 0.87 7.28
N ARG A 296 12.08 1.81 6.80
CA ARG A 296 13.53 1.61 6.53
C ARG A 296 13.81 0.43 5.61
N THR A 297 12.82 0.06 4.78
CA THR A 297 12.92 -0.96 3.75
C THR A 297 13.20 -0.31 2.41
N SER A 298 13.87 -1.05 1.52
CA SER A 298 14.12 -0.57 0.17
C SER A 298 13.98 -1.67 -0.87
N THR A 299 13.48 -1.30 -2.03
CA THR A 299 13.40 -2.17 -3.20
C THR A 299 14.26 -1.55 -4.29
N GLU A 300 15.15 -2.35 -4.89
CA GLU A 300 16.08 -1.90 -5.93
C GLU A 300 15.93 -2.73 -7.21
N ILE A 301 15.88 -2.05 -8.36
CA ILE A 301 15.84 -2.69 -9.66
C ILE A 301 17.27 -3.07 -9.98
N ARG A 302 17.52 -4.38 -10.06
CA ARG A 302 18.70 -4.88 -10.75
C ARG A 302 18.43 -4.77 -12.26
N PRO A 303 19.37 -4.26 -13.05
CA PRO A 303 19.20 -4.13 -14.49
C PRO A 303 19.11 -5.53 -15.12
N ILE A 304 17.91 -6.10 -15.14
CA ILE A 304 17.56 -7.33 -15.84
C ILE A 304 16.25 -7.06 -16.59
N HIS A 305 16.41 -6.60 -17.83
CA HIS A 305 15.55 -6.70 -19.02
C HIS A 305 14.02 -6.48 -18.99
N HIS A 306 13.37 -6.17 -17.87
CA HIS A 306 11.89 -6.21 -17.83
C HIS A 306 11.17 -4.87 -17.99
N GLN A 307 11.87 -3.74 -18.01
CA GLN A 307 11.28 -2.43 -18.34
C GLN A 307 12.19 -1.68 -19.31
N ALA A 308 11.66 -1.36 -20.49
CA ALA A 308 12.34 -0.45 -21.41
C ALA A 308 12.41 0.92 -20.71
N PRO A 309 13.62 1.45 -20.44
CA PRO A 309 13.75 2.74 -19.80
C PRO A 309 13.16 3.81 -20.73
N LYS A 310 12.55 4.84 -20.14
CA LYS A 310 12.11 5.99 -20.92
C LYS A 310 13.32 6.80 -21.36
N LYS A 311 13.19 7.54 -22.46
CA LYS A 311 14.25 8.40 -22.95
C LYS A 311 13.83 9.87 -22.84
N ILE A 312 14.79 10.73 -22.53
CA ILE A 312 14.66 12.17 -22.56
C ILE A 312 15.78 12.77 -23.39
N LEU A 313 15.41 13.67 -24.31
CA LEU A 313 16.35 14.52 -25.04
C LEU A 313 16.48 15.84 -24.29
N ILE A 314 17.72 16.25 -24.00
CA ILE A 314 18.03 17.56 -23.43
C ILE A 314 18.62 18.40 -24.55
N SER A 315 17.83 19.32 -25.12
CA SER A 315 18.26 20.24 -26.20
C SER A 315 17.82 21.66 -25.88
N TRP A 316 18.60 22.63 -26.37
CA TRP A 316 18.32 24.07 -26.25
C TRP A 316 16.96 24.45 -26.82
N SER A 317 16.52 23.77 -27.88
CA SER A 317 15.24 23.99 -28.56
C SER A 317 14.01 23.75 -27.69
N PHE A 318 14.11 22.88 -26.67
CA PHE A 318 12.99 22.56 -25.77
C PHE A 318 12.80 23.58 -24.65
N LEU A 319 13.89 24.21 -24.19
CA LEU A 319 13.87 25.16 -23.09
C LEU A 319 13.25 26.52 -23.47
N ASP A 320 13.23 26.85 -24.77
CA ASP A 320 12.67 28.10 -25.27
C ASP A 320 11.12 28.13 -25.24
N THR A 321 10.47 26.96 -25.21
CA THR A 321 9.00 26.89 -25.12
C THR A 321 8.45 27.25 -23.74
N SER A 322 9.27 27.16 -22.68
CA SER A 322 8.92 27.63 -21.32
C SER A 322 9.26 29.11 -21.10
N ILE A 323 10.14 29.70 -21.92
CA ILE A 323 10.55 31.11 -21.82
C ILE A 323 9.54 32.06 -22.48
N LEU A 324 8.73 31.57 -23.43
CA LEU A 324 7.72 32.36 -24.13
C LEU A 324 6.53 32.83 -23.27
N PHE A 325 6.30 32.25 -22.08
CA PHE A 325 5.24 32.69 -21.18
C PHE A 325 5.65 33.79 -20.19
N ILE A 326 6.95 34.06 -20.00
CA ILE A 326 7.41 35.08 -19.03
C ILE A 326 7.94 36.35 -19.72
N TYR A 327 8.35 36.29 -20.99
CA TYR A 327 8.84 37.47 -21.71
C TYR A 327 7.77 38.33 -22.41
N SER A 328 6.48 37.98 -22.31
CA SER A 328 5.41 38.80 -22.91
C SER A 328 4.92 39.97 -22.04
N PHE A 329 5.50 40.21 -20.85
CA PHE A 329 5.04 41.28 -19.95
C PHE A 329 6.09 42.31 -19.49
N TYR A 330 7.36 42.21 -19.89
CA TYR A 330 8.39 43.16 -19.49
C TYR A 330 9.42 43.41 -20.59
N HIS A 331 9.07 44.20 -21.59
CA HIS A 331 9.86 45.35 -22.07
C HIS A 331 9.26 45.93 -23.36
N SER A 332 8.37 46.91 -23.18
CA SER A 332 8.28 48.04 -24.11
C SER A 332 9.47 48.97 -23.84
N HIS A 333 9.97 49.61 -24.91
CA HIS A 333 11.11 50.54 -24.97
C HIS A 333 12.53 49.95 -24.90
N ARG A 334 13.14 49.69 -26.06
CA ARG A 334 14.08 50.62 -26.74
C ARG A 334 14.58 50.05 -28.07
N SER A 335 14.98 50.98 -28.91
CA SER A 335 15.09 50.98 -30.36
C SER A 335 16.48 50.60 -30.93
N PHE A 336 16.47 49.77 -31.99
CA PHE A 336 17.30 49.76 -33.24
C PHE A 336 18.84 49.56 -33.18
N PRO A 337 19.57 49.20 -34.29
CA PRO A 337 19.14 48.79 -35.65
C PRO A 337 19.94 47.62 -36.34
N CYS A 338 19.43 47.23 -37.53
CA CYS A 338 20.12 46.73 -38.72
C CYS A 338 20.73 45.31 -38.76
N CYS A 339 20.19 44.46 -39.64
CA CYS A 339 20.94 44.00 -40.81
C CYS A 339 20.02 43.62 -41.98
N LEU A 340 20.39 44.14 -43.15
CA LEU A 340 19.75 43.98 -44.44
C LEU A 340 19.74 42.51 -44.92
N LYS A 341 18.67 42.13 -45.62
CA LYS A 341 18.72 41.13 -46.70
C LYS A 341 18.51 41.86 -48.02
N ASN A 342 19.38 41.61 -48.99
CA ASN A 342 19.04 41.66 -50.41
C ASN A 342 19.98 40.71 -51.18
N ALA A 343 19.34 39.87 -52.01
CA ALA A 343 19.88 38.97 -53.03
C ALA A 343 20.87 37.87 -52.58
#